data_AF-A0A1E4R641-F1
#
_entry.id   AF-A0A1E4R641-F1
#
_cell.length_a   1.000
_cell.length_b   1.000
_cell.length_c   1.000
_cell.angle_alpha   90.00
_cell.angle_beta   90.00
_cell.angle_gamma   90.00
#
_symmetry.space_group_name_H-M   'P 1'
#
loop_
_entity.id
_entity.type
_entity.pdbx_description
1 polymer ?
#
loop_
_entity_poly.entity_id
_entity_poly.type
_entity_poly.pdbx_seq_one_letter_code
_entity_poly.pdbx_strand_id
1 'polypeptide(L)'
;MKLRKIISLEYVIAFILTAFFYGHLDFSWLSFILFLLLPDITMVGYLINSKMGALCYNMGHSFVIPAVLLVIGFTLSIPTLLMVALIWLAHIFLDRALGYGLKYDEAFTKTHLQQIA
;
A
#
# COMPACT_ATOMS: atom_id res chain seq x y z
N MET A 1 21.54 -5.19 12.82
CA MET A 1 20.89 -4.12 12.02
C MET A 1 19.91 -3.38 12.93
N LYS A 2 19.72 -2.06 12.76
CA LYS A 2 18.65 -1.34 13.48
C LYS A 2 17.28 -1.91 13.07
N LEU A 3 16.32 -2.00 13.98
CA LEU A 3 14.98 -2.55 13.75
C LEU A 3 14.31 -1.96 12.51
N ARG A 4 14.36 -0.63 12.35
CA ARG A 4 13.84 0.07 11.17
C ARG A 4 14.39 -0.45 9.82
N LYS A 5 15.68 -0.85 9.77
CA LYS A 5 16.28 -1.40 8.54
C LYS A 5 15.77 -2.80 8.23
N ILE A 6 15.48 -3.60 9.25
CA ILE A 6 14.91 -4.95 9.07
C ILE A 6 13.49 -4.81 8.50
N ILE A 7 12.67 -3.96 9.11
CA ILE A 7 11.30 -3.69 8.65
C ILE A 7 11.29 -3.13 7.22
N SER A 8 12.17 -2.16 6.91
CA SER A 8 12.31 -1.64 5.56
C SER A 8 12.65 -2.73 4.56
N LEU A 9 13.58 -3.64 4.90
CA LEU A 9 13.96 -4.76 4.04
C LEU A 9 12.81 -5.75 3.82
N GLU A 10 12.04 -6.08 4.86
CA GLU A 10 10.84 -6.93 4.75
C GLU A 10 9.86 -6.37 3.72
N TYR A 11 9.61 -5.05 3.77
CA TYR A 11 8.68 -4.40 2.85
C TYR A 11 9.26 -4.21 1.45
N VAL A 12 10.57 -4.01 1.29
CA VAL A 12 11.24 -4.07 -0.03
C VAL A 12 11.04 -5.44 -0.66
N ILE A 13 11.23 -6.51 0.11
CA ILE A 13 11.02 -7.89 -0.38
C ILE A 13 9.54 -8.09 -0.75
N ALA A 14 8.60 -7.63 0.08
CA ALA A 14 7.17 -7.74 -0.22
C ALA A 14 6.77 -6.98 -1.49
N PHE A 15 7.33 -5.79 -1.72
CA PHE A 15 7.15 -5.02 -2.95
C PHE A 15 7.70 -5.77 -4.19
N ILE A 16 8.91 -6.33 -4.08
CA ILE A 16 9.50 -7.12 -5.17
C ILE A 16 8.65 -8.36 -5.49
N LEU A 17 8.18 -9.07 -4.46
CA LEU A 17 7.33 -10.25 -4.65
C LEU A 17 5.99 -9.90 -5.34
N THR A 18 5.35 -8.80 -4.93
CA THR A 18 4.10 -8.35 -5.57
C THR A 18 4.32 -7.94 -7.02
N ALA A 19 5.40 -7.21 -7.32
CA ALA A 19 5.77 -6.87 -8.70
C ALA A 19 6.12 -8.12 -9.53
N PHE A 20 6.81 -9.10 -8.94
CA PHE A 20 7.12 -10.38 -9.60
C PHE A 20 5.85 -11.13 -9.99
N PHE A 21 4.90 -11.31 -9.06
CA PHE A 21 3.62 -11.96 -9.38
C PHE A 21 2.80 -11.18 -10.41
N TYR A 22 2.81 -9.85 -10.34
CA TYR A 22 2.15 -9.01 -11.33
C TYR A 22 2.67 -9.27 -12.75
N GLY A 23 4.01 -9.31 -12.90
CA GLY A 23 4.65 -9.62 -14.18
C GLY A 23 4.44 -11.07 -14.62
N HIS A 24 4.43 -12.02 -13.69
CA HIS A 24 4.18 -13.44 -13.98
C HIS A 24 2.75 -13.72 -14.48
N LEU A 25 1.80 -12.85 -14.13
CA LEU A 25 0.41 -12.89 -14.59
C LEU A 25 0.20 -12.12 -15.91
N ASP A 26 1.28 -11.71 -16.57
CA ASP A 26 1.27 -10.98 -17.85
C ASP A 26 0.42 -9.69 -17.84
N PHE A 27 0.27 -9.05 -16.67
CA PHE A 27 -0.44 -7.78 -16.55
C PHE A 27 0.38 -6.60 -17.11
N SER A 28 -0.32 -5.55 -17.54
CA SER A 28 0.29 -4.38 -18.19
C SER A 28 1.11 -3.53 -17.22
N TRP A 29 2.44 -3.50 -17.39
CA TRP A 29 3.32 -2.62 -16.63
C TRP A 29 2.97 -1.13 -16.73
N LEU A 30 2.33 -0.70 -17.83
CA LEU A 30 1.81 0.66 -17.94
C LEU A 30 0.69 0.90 -16.90
N SER A 31 -0.23 -0.05 -16.75
CA SER A 31 -1.28 0.04 -15.72
C SER A 31 -0.68 0.01 -14.32
N PHE A 32 0.33 -0.83 -14.09
CA PHE A 32 1.07 -0.86 -12.83
C PHE A 32 1.61 0.52 -12.45
N ILE A 33 2.37 1.16 -13.35
CA ILE A 33 3.01 2.45 -13.09
C ILE A 33 1.97 3.56 -12.92
N LEU A 34 0.94 3.60 -13.77
CA LEU A 34 -0.09 4.65 -13.73
C LEU A 34 -0.91 4.60 -12.45
N PHE A 35 -1.27 3.39 -11.98
CA PHE A 35 -2.14 3.22 -10.82
C PHE A 35 -1.38 2.99 -9.51
N LEU A 36 -0.05 2.89 -9.54
CA LEU A 36 0.75 2.68 -8.33
C LEU A 36 0.45 3.75 -7.29
N LEU A 37 0.39 5.02 -7.69
CA LEU A 37 0.13 6.16 -6.78
C LEU A 37 -1.36 6.45 -6.58
N LEU A 38 -2.27 5.64 -7.14
CA LEU A 38 -3.71 5.89 -7.03
C LEU A 38 -4.22 5.90 -5.57
N PRO A 39 -3.74 5.03 -4.65
CA PRO A 39 -4.19 5.05 -3.26
C PRO A 39 -3.89 6.38 -2.53
N ASP A 40 -2.91 7.17 -3.00
CA ASP A 40 -2.55 8.47 -2.39
C ASP A 40 -3.65 9.53 -2.54
N ILE A 41 -4.60 9.35 -3.46
CA ILE A 41 -5.79 10.21 -3.55
C ILE A 41 -6.56 10.24 -2.22
N THR A 42 -6.47 9.18 -1.41
CA THR A 42 -7.10 9.13 -0.10
C THR A 42 -6.56 10.17 0.90
N MET A 43 -5.43 10.81 0.62
CA MET A 43 -4.93 11.96 1.39
C MET A 43 -5.83 13.20 1.26
N VAL A 44 -6.77 13.25 0.32
CA VAL A 44 -7.70 14.39 0.13
C VAL A 44 -8.49 14.73 1.40
N GLY A 45 -8.71 13.76 2.31
CA GLY A 45 -9.35 14.01 3.60
C GLY A 45 -8.63 15.04 4.47
N TYR A 46 -7.32 15.24 4.27
CA TYR A 46 -6.53 16.25 4.97
C TYR A 46 -6.91 17.69 4.59
N LEU A 47 -7.66 17.89 3.50
CA LEU A 47 -8.24 19.20 3.16
C LEU A 47 -9.34 19.62 4.16
N ILE A 48 -9.94 18.67 4.89
CA ILE A 48 -10.99 18.94 5.88
C ILE A 48 -10.36 19.14 7.26
N ASN A 49 -9.65 18.14 7.77
CA ASN A 49 -8.87 18.20 9.02
C ASN A 49 -7.98 16.95 9.17
N SER A 50 -7.11 16.93 10.19
CA SER A 50 -6.17 15.82 10.43
C SER A 50 -6.86 14.48 10.72
N LYS A 51 -7.99 14.50 11.43
CA LYS A 51 -8.75 13.29 11.80
C LYS A 51 -9.39 12.64 10.58
N MET A 52 -10.06 13.43 9.73
CA MET A 52 -10.65 12.94 8.49
C MET A 52 -9.55 12.50 7.51
N GLY A 53 -8.45 13.25 7.43
CA GLY A 53 -7.29 12.89 6.64
C GLY A 53 -6.69 11.55 7.04
N ALA A 54 -6.43 11.34 8.34
CA ALA A 54 -5.90 10.08 8.85
C ALA A 54 -6.88 8.92 8.60
N LEU A 55 -8.19 9.13 8.77
CA LEU A 55 -9.20 8.11 8.49
C LEU A 55 -9.19 7.68 7.02
N CYS A 56 -9.33 8.63 6.09
CA CYS A 56 -9.34 8.35 4.66
C CYS A 56 -8.02 7.70 4.20
N TYR A 57 -6.88 8.28 4.61
CA TYR A 57 -5.56 7.72 4.29
C TYR A 57 -5.42 6.29 4.79
N ASN A 58 -5.79 6.01 6.04
CA ASN A 58 -5.67 4.68 6.62
C ASN A 58 -6.58 3.66 5.95
N MET A 59 -7.76 4.06 5.46
CA MET A 59 -8.59 3.18 4.62
C MET A 59 -7.87 2.86 3.29
N GLY A 60 -7.26 3.86 2.65
CA GLY A 60 -6.48 3.68 1.43
C GLY A 60 -5.17 2.90 1.60
N HIS A 61 -4.58 2.92 2.78
CA HIS A 61 -3.26 2.31 3.05
C HIS A 61 -3.34 1.10 4.00
N SER A 62 -4.55 0.66 4.31
CA SER A 62 -4.79 -0.59 5.03
C SER A 62 -4.53 -1.77 4.11
N PHE A 63 -3.77 -2.75 4.63
CA PHE A 63 -3.52 -4.01 3.94
C PHE A 63 -4.80 -4.86 3.79
N VAL A 64 -5.80 -4.65 4.65
CA VAL A 64 -7.00 -5.49 4.73
C VAL A 64 -7.76 -5.53 3.41
N ILE A 65 -8.05 -4.36 2.83
CA ILE A 65 -8.87 -4.26 1.62
C ILE A 65 -8.18 -4.96 0.43
N PRO A 66 -6.94 -4.59 0.03
CA PRO A 66 -6.32 -5.22 -1.12
C PRO A 66 -5.99 -6.71 -0.88
N ALA A 67 -5.74 -7.15 0.36
CA ALA A 67 -5.58 -8.58 0.66
C ALA A 67 -6.88 -9.37 0.43
N VAL A 68 -8.03 -8.83 0.85
CA VAL A 68 -9.35 -9.44 0.59
C VAL A 68 -9.63 -9.48 -0.92
N LEU A 69 -9.35 -8.39 -1.63
CA LEU A 69 -9.50 -8.34 -3.09
C LEU A 69 -8.57 -9.34 -3.79
N LEU A 70 -7.34 -9.53 -3.31
CA LEU A 70 -6.41 -10.52 -3.84
C LEU A 70 -7.01 -11.94 -3.74
N VAL A 71 -7.54 -12.31 -2.56
CA VAL A 71 -8.15 -13.63 -2.33
C VAL A 71 -9.39 -13.84 -3.20
N ILE A 72 -10.27 -12.85 -3.28
CA ILE A 72 -11.47 -12.93 -4.12
C ILE A 72 -11.09 -13.02 -5.61
N GLY A 73 -10.17 -12.18 -6.07
CA GLY A 73 -9.71 -12.15 -7.45
C GLY A 73 -9.05 -13.46 -7.87
N PHE A 74 -8.26 -14.05 -6.98
CA PHE A 74 -7.64 -15.34 -7.20
C PHE A 74 -8.66 -16.48 -7.22
N THR A 75 -9.53 -16.58 -6.19
CA THR A 75 -10.50 -17.69 -6.06
C THR A 75 -11.57 -17.68 -7.15
N LEU A 76 -12.05 -16.49 -7.54
CA LEU A 76 -13.05 -16.34 -8.59
C LEU A 76 -12.44 -16.17 -9.98
N SER A 77 -11.10 -16.24 -10.10
CA SER A 77 -10.38 -16.05 -11.36
C SER A 77 -10.76 -14.75 -12.09
N ILE A 78 -10.86 -13.63 -11.35
CA ILE A 78 -11.19 -12.30 -11.88
C ILE A 78 -9.88 -11.51 -12.08
N PRO A 79 -9.34 -11.42 -13.32
CA PRO A 79 -8.00 -10.87 -13.55
C PRO A 79 -7.89 -9.40 -13.19
N THR A 80 -8.94 -8.61 -13.43
CA THR A 80 -8.98 -7.19 -13.10
C THR A 80 -8.89 -6.93 -11.59
N LEU A 81 -9.56 -7.76 -10.79
CA LEU A 81 -9.52 -7.66 -9.33
C LEU A 81 -8.12 -8.01 -8.81
N LEU A 82 -7.52 -9.05 -9.37
CA LEU A 82 -6.17 -9.50 -9.03
C LEU A 82 -5.12 -8.43 -9.40
N MET A 83 -5.25 -7.83 -10.58
CA MET A 83 -4.41 -6.72 -11.05
C MET A 83 -4.49 -5.52 -10.09
N VAL A 84 -5.70 -5.08 -9.75
CA VAL A 84 -5.93 -3.96 -8.81
C VAL A 84 -5.35 -4.28 -7.43
N ALA A 85 -5.61 -5.47 -6.91
CA ALA A 85 -5.11 -5.90 -5.61
C ALA A 85 -3.58 -5.91 -5.54
N LEU A 86 -2.91 -6.42 -6.58
CA LEU A 86 -1.45 -6.48 -6.63
C LEU A 86 -0.81 -5.08 -6.73
N ILE A 87 -1.36 -4.18 -7.56
CA ILE A 87 -0.87 -2.78 -7.65
C ILE A 87 -1.04 -2.08 -6.31
N TRP A 88 -2.18 -2.27 -5.67
CA TRP A 88 -2.49 -1.64 -4.38
C TRP A 88 -1.58 -2.17 -3.26
N LEU A 89 -1.36 -3.49 -3.20
CA LEU A 89 -0.38 -4.07 -2.27
C LEU A 89 1.03 -3.54 -2.52
N ALA A 90 1.44 -3.43 -3.78
CA ALA A 90 2.75 -2.89 -4.15
C ALA A 90 2.91 -1.44 -3.65
N HIS A 91 1.90 -0.58 -3.82
CA HIS A 91 1.92 0.77 -3.25
C HIS A 91 2.14 0.77 -1.74
N ILE A 92 1.34 -0.01 -1.00
CA ILE A 92 1.43 -0.09 0.47
C ILE A 92 2.82 -0.58 0.91
N PHE A 93 3.39 -1.59 0.24
CA PHE A 93 4.71 -2.12 0.58
C PHE A 93 5.83 -1.15 0.22
N LEU A 94 5.73 -0.43 -0.89
CA LEU A 94 6.68 0.63 -1.23
C LEU A 94 6.67 1.74 -0.17
N ASP A 95 5.50 2.21 0.23
CA ASP A 95 5.36 3.22 1.27
C ASP A 95 6.02 2.78 2.58
N ARG A 96 5.75 1.54 3.02
CA ARG A 96 6.31 0.99 4.26
C ARG A 96 7.81 0.74 4.18
N ALA A 97 8.33 0.38 3.01
CA ALA A 97 9.76 0.26 2.76
C ALA A 97 10.47 1.62 2.93
N LEU A 98 9.83 2.71 2.52
CA LEU A 98 10.31 4.09 2.69
C LEU A 98 10.10 4.63 4.11
N GLY A 99 9.35 3.90 4.95
CA GLY A 99 9.08 4.24 6.35
C GLY A 99 7.79 5.04 6.56
N TYR A 100 6.94 5.17 5.54
CA TYR A 100 5.57 5.63 5.72
C TYR A 100 4.71 4.51 6.30
N GLY A 101 3.61 4.86 6.93
CA GLY A 101 2.68 3.88 7.48
C GLY A 101 1.34 4.51 7.80
N LEU A 102 0.46 3.73 8.42
CA LEU A 102 -0.80 4.22 8.96
C LEU A 102 -0.57 5.40 9.89
N LYS A 103 -1.41 6.42 9.71
CA LYS A 103 -1.35 7.75 10.31
C LYS A 103 -2.12 7.77 11.62
N TYR A 104 -1.56 8.43 12.61
CA TYR A 104 -2.33 8.87 13.77
C TYR A 104 -3.10 10.16 13.43
N ASP A 105 -4.16 10.46 14.20
CA ASP A 105 -5.02 11.61 13.93
C ASP A 105 -4.44 12.95 14.42
N GLU A 106 -3.31 12.94 15.16
CA GLU A 106 -2.72 14.16 15.68
C GLU A 106 -1.88 14.94 14.65
N ALA A 107 -1.27 14.26 13.66
CA ALA A 107 -0.48 14.92 12.62
C ALA A 107 -0.22 14.03 11.39
N PHE A 108 -0.10 14.64 10.21
CA PHE A 108 0.25 13.96 8.95
C PHE A 108 1.59 13.21 9.02
N THR A 109 2.56 13.71 9.79
CA THR A 109 3.91 13.14 9.89
C THR A 109 4.05 12.10 10.99
N LYS A 110 2.97 11.73 11.69
CA LYS A 110 2.99 10.72 12.74
C LYS A 110 2.42 9.41 12.20
N THR A 111 3.29 8.42 12.09
CA THR A 111 2.92 7.05 11.71
C THR A 111 3.50 6.04 12.69
N HIS A 112 2.90 4.86 12.72
CA HIS A 112 3.41 3.76 13.54
C HIS A 112 4.85 3.34 13.18
N LEU A 113 5.26 3.45 11.90
CA LEU A 113 6.64 3.11 11.49
C LEU A 113 7.65 4.22 11.78
N GLN A 114 7.25 5.49 11.71
CA GLN A 114 8.15 6.61 12.06
C GLN A 114 8.45 6.68 13.55
N GLN A 115 7.60 6.10 14.40
CA GLN A 115 7.85 5.98 15.84
C GLN A 115 8.86 4.87 16.18
N ILE A 116 9.19 3.98 15.25
CA ILE A 116 10.20 2.94 15.43
C ILE A 116 11.58 3.56 15.12
N ALA A 117 12.27 4.00 16.18
CA ALA A 117 13.60 4.61 16.13
C ALA A 117 14.69 3.70 15.54
#